data_AF-A0A5M6IJ53-F1
#
_entry.id   AF-A0A5M6IJ53-F1
#
_cell.length_a   1.000
_cell.length_b   1.000
_cell.length_c   1.000
_cell.angle_alpha   90.00
_cell.angle_beta   90.00
_cell.angle_gamma   90.00
#
_symmetry.space_group_name_H-M   'P 1'
#
loop_
_entity.id
_entity.type
_entity.pdbx_description
1 polymer ?
#
loop_
_entity_poly.entity_id
_entity_poly.type
_entity_poly.pdbx_seq_one_letter_code
_entity_poly.pdbx_strand_id
1 'polypeptide(L)'
;MPHPSAAGGSAFTSKERDLIRWEMGQRFGQYPGLVDGIYLRAWHSGPQKGQPKVPLAMQGMLDRRLVEIVPDRIGFKAVFTEAGIQALREMAQDRRALDPARYPRLRAELGFDDGAGAAVE
;
A
#
# COMPACT_ATOMS: atom_id res chain seq x y z
N MET A 1 17.45 18.03 15.09
CA MET A 1 16.26 17.58 15.85
C MET A 1 16.05 16.10 15.55
N PRO A 2 16.26 15.17 16.49
CA PRO A 2 15.95 13.77 16.28
C PRO A 2 14.44 13.52 16.48
N HIS A 3 13.81 12.85 15.52
CA HIS A 3 12.45 12.33 15.64
C HIS A 3 12.49 11.07 16.52
N PRO A 4 11.65 10.92 17.55
CA PRO A 4 11.63 9.69 18.35
C PRO A 4 11.05 8.53 17.52
N SER A 5 11.85 7.48 17.34
CA SER A 5 11.40 6.17 16.85
C SER A 5 10.94 5.28 18.01
N ALA A 6 9.77 4.69 17.80
CA ALA A 6 9.26 3.41 18.30
C ALA A 6 8.98 3.22 19.81
N ALA A 7 7.69 3.13 20.13
CA ALA A 7 7.17 2.26 21.20
C ALA A 7 5.79 1.70 20.77
N GLY A 8 5.74 0.40 20.47
CA GLY A 8 4.55 -0.47 20.43
C GLY A 8 3.40 -0.11 19.47
N GLY A 9 3.45 -0.56 18.22
CA GLY A 9 2.33 -0.49 17.28
C GLY A 9 2.77 -0.41 15.82
N SER A 10 2.58 -1.49 15.08
CA SER A 10 3.28 -1.86 13.84
C SER A 10 2.80 -1.21 12.54
N ALA A 11 1.92 -0.22 12.55
CA ALA A 11 1.20 0.18 11.33
C ALA A 11 1.58 1.60 10.87
N PHE A 12 1.94 1.73 9.59
CA PHE A 12 2.14 2.96 8.79
C PHE A 12 1.86 4.32 9.47
N THR A 13 2.76 5.28 9.29
CA THR A 13 2.59 6.67 9.70
C THR A 13 1.38 7.32 9.01
N SER A 14 0.85 8.41 9.56
CA SER A 14 -0.32 9.09 8.97
C SER A 14 -0.15 9.49 7.50
N LYS A 15 1.06 9.90 7.08
CA LYS A 15 1.35 10.23 5.68
C LYS A 15 1.39 9.00 4.77
N GLU A 16 1.94 7.90 5.27
CA GLU A 16 1.96 6.62 4.55
C GLU A 16 0.54 6.05 4.40
N ARG A 17 -0.27 6.12 5.46
CA ARG A 17 -1.69 5.73 5.43
C ARG A 17 -2.49 6.53 4.42
N ASP A 18 -2.27 7.84 4.36
CA ASP A 18 -2.94 8.70 3.39
C ASP A 18 -2.54 8.33 1.96
N LEU A 19 -1.24 8.09 1.72
CA LEU A 19 -0.75 7.62 0.43
C LEU A 19 -1.36 6.27 0.04
N ILE A 20 -1.40 5.30 0.96
CA ILE A 20 -2.00 3.98 0.72
C ILE A 20 -3.49 4.14 0.40
N ARG A 21 -4.21 5.00 1.12
CA ARG A 21 -5.63 5.25 0.84
C ARG A 21 -5.87 5.86 -0.54
N TRP A 22 -5.00 6.78 -0.96
CA TRP A 22 -5.05 7.41 -2.28
C TRP A 22 -4.68 6.44 -3.41
N GLU A 23 -3.64 5.64 -3.22
CA GLU A 23 -3.13 4.74 -4.26
C GLU A 23 -3.93 3.43 -4.36
N MET A 24 -4.36 2.86 -3.22
CA MET A 24 -5.18 1.64 -3.15
C MET A 24 -6.69 1.94 -3.16
N GLY A 25 -7.07 3.22 -3.21
CA GLY A 25 -8.45 3.64 -3.36
C GLY A 25 -9.01 3.27 -4.73
N GLN A 26 -10.32 3.45 -4.91
CA GLN A 26 -10.94 3.25 -6.21
C GLN A 26 -10.32 4.22 -7.24
N ARG A 27 -9.59 3.68 -8.22
CA ARG A 27 -8.98 4.45 -9.32
C ARG A 27 -9.63 4.03 -10.63
N PHE A 28 -10.16 5.00 -11.36
CA PHE A 28 -10.83 4.78 -12.65
C PHE A 28 -11.92 3.69 -12.58
N GLY A 29 -12.65 3.62 -11.46
CA GLY A 29 -13.69 2.62 -11.24
C GLY A 29 -13.20 1.23 -10.83
N GLN A 30 -11.88 0.98 -10.80
CA GLN A 30 -11.28 -0.30 -10.42
C GLN A 30 -10.73 -0.24 -8.99
N TYR A 31 -10.85 -1.36 -8.27
CA TYR A 31 -10.19 -1.56 -6.99
C TYR A 31 -8.83 -2.24 -7.25
N PRO A 32 -7.71 -1.51 -7.14
CA PRO A 32 -6.38 -2.11 -7.32
C PRO A 32 -6.18 -3.22 -6.29
N GLY A 33 -5.71 -4.37 -6.77
CA GLY A 33 -5.39 -5.51 -5.92
C GLY A 33 -4.01 -5.37 -5.30
N LEU A 34 -3.77 -6.06 -4.19
CA LEU A 34 -2.47 -6.05 -3.52
C LEU A 34 -1.36 -6.62 -4.44
N VAL A 35 -1.71 -7.59 -5.28
CA VAL A 35 -0.87 -8.20 -6.31
C VAL A 35 -0.50 -7.26 -7.46
N ASP A 36 -1.34 -6.26 -7.73
CA ASP A 36 -1.09 -5.25 -8.76
C ASP A 36 -0.01 -4.28 -8.27
N GLY A 37 0.01 -3.99 -6.97
CA GLY A 37 0.98 -3.07 -6.36
C GLY A 37 0.70 -1.61 -6.72
N ILE A 38 1.65 -0.72 -6.39
CA ILE A 38 1.54 0.71 -6.68
C ILE A 38 2.44 1.04 -7.86
N TYR A 39 1.84 1.50 -8.96
CA TYR A 39 2.60 1.87 -10.15
C TYR A 39 3.38 3.17 -9.94
N LEU A 40 4.68 3.11 -10.21
CA LEU A 40 5.61 4.22 -10.12
C LEU A 40 6.09 4.63 -11.51
N ARG A 41 5.98 5.92 -11.80
CA ARG A 41 6.55 6.48 -13.03
C ARG A 41 8.06 6.55 -12.90
N ALA A 42 8.76 6.31 -14.00
CA ALA A 42 10.18 6.62 -14.10
C ALA A 42 10.41 8.11 -14.37
N TRP A 43 11.54 8.64 -13.94
CA TRP A 43 12.01 9.96 -14.39
C TRP A 43 12.30 9.91 -15.89
N HIS A 44 11.61 10.77 -16.65
CA HIS A 44 11.75 10.83 -18.11
C HIS A 44 13.05 11.53 -18.56
N SER A 45 13.53 12.49 -17.77
CA SER A 45 14.70 13.34 -18.07
C SER A 45 15.44 13.76 -16.81
N GLY A 46 16.68 14.22 -16.97
CA GLY A 46 17.55 14.68 -15.88
C GLY A 46 18.53 13.61 -15.36
N PRO A 47 19.30 13.91 -14.30
CA PRO A 47 20.32 12.99 -13.77
C PRO A 47 19.74 11.72 -13.14
N GLN A 48 18.42 11.72 -12.85
CA GLN A 48 17.70 10.56 -12.32
C GLN A 48 16.95 9.79 -13.43
N LYS A 49 17.19 10.09 -14.71
CA LYS A 49 16.50 9.46 -15.84
C LYS A 49 16.56 7.94 -15.74
N GLY A 50 15.40 7.29 -15.89
CA GLY A 50 15.26 5.84 -15.79
C GLY A 50 15.15 5.30 -14.36
N GLN A 51 15.25 6.13 -13.33
CA GLN A 51 15.01 5.73 -11.94
C GLN A 51 13.52 5.84 -11.58
N PRO A 52 13.01 4.99 -10.68
CA PRO A 52 11.65 5.10 -10.17
C PRO A 52 11.46 6.41 -9.41
N LYS A 53 10.38 7.12 -9.70
CA LYS A 53 10.00 8.33 -8.99
C LYS A 53 9.25 7.96 -7.72
N VAL A 54 10.01 7.72 -6.66
CA VAL A 54 9.48 7.35 -5.34
C VAL A 54 9.06 8.60 -4.57
N PRO A 55 7.79 8.72 -4.13
CA PRO A 55 7.38 9.80 -3.24
C PRO A 55 7.96 9.61 -1.84
N LEU A 56 8.20 10.71 -1.11
CA LEU A 56 8.85 10.68 0.21
C LEU A 56 8.16 9.75 1.23
N ALA A 57 6.82 9.68 1.19
CA ALA A 57 6.08 8.75 2.04
C ALA A 57 6.36 7.28 1.71
N MET A 58 6.61 6.94 0.43
CA MET A 58 7.01 5.59 0.03
C MET A 58 8.49 5.30 0.30
N GLN A 59 9.34 6.34 0.37
CA GLN A 59 10.74 6.20 0.76
C GLN A 59 10.89 5.60 2.16
N GLY A 60 10.06 6.03 3.12
CA GLY A 60 10.02 5.45 4.47
C GLY A 60 9.57 3.99 4.49
N MET A 61 8.62 3.63 3.63
CA MET A 61 8.19 2.24 3.47
C MET A 61 9.29 1.35 2.86
N LEU A 62 10.07 1.88 1.91
CA LEU A 62 11.22 1.17 1.32
C LEU A 62 12.36 0.96 2.31
N ASP A 63 12.70 2.01 3.07
CA ASP A 63 13.74 1.94 4.11
C ASP A 63 13.42 0.85 5.14
N ARG A 64 12.14 0.74 5.50
CA ARG A 64 11.60 -0.27 6.41
C ARG A 64 11.29 -1.61 5.75
N ARG A 65 11.63 -1.80 4.47
CA ARG A 65 11.38 -3.02 3.69
C ARG A 65 9.91 -3.46 3.65
N LEU A 66 8.96 -2.53 3.79
CA LEU A 66 7.53 -2.80 3.71
C LEU A 66 7.06 -2.92 2.26
N VAL A 67 7.74 -2.24 1.35
CA VAL A 67 7.50 -2.33 -0.09
C VAL A 67 8.82 -2.56 -0.79
N GLU A 68 8.77 -3.19 -1.96
CA GLU A 68 9.88 -3.37 -2.87
C GLU A 68 9.51 -2.84 -4.25
N ILE A 69 10.44 -2.15 -4.90
CA ILE A 69 10.24 -1.66 -6.27
C ILE A 69 10.77 -2.71 -7.23
N VAL A 70 9.87 -3.27 -8.03
CA VAL A 70 10.19 -4.17 -9.14
C VAL A 70 10.00 -3.44 -10.47
N PRO A 71 10.86 -3.69 -11.48
CA PRO A 71 10.61 -3.21 -12.83
C PRO A 71 9.38 -3.91 -13.42
N ASP A 72 8.55 -3.16 -14.13
CA ASP A 72 7.36 -3.65 -14.82
C ASP A 72 7.41 -3.26 -16.32
N ARG A 73 6.54 -3.85 -17.16
CA ARG A 73 6.54 -3.65 -18.62
C ARG A 73 6.54 -2.18 -19.03
N ILE A 74 5.89 -1.32 -18.24
CA ILE A 74 5.82 0.12 -18.51
C ILE A 74 6.39 0.88 -17.30
N GLY A 75 7.56 0.53 -16.78
CA GLY A 75 8.23 1.35 -15.75
C GLY A 75 8.49 0.58 -14.46
N PHE A 76 7.92 1.04 -13.34
CA PHE A 76 8.22 0.48 -12.02
C PHE A 76 6.95 0.23 -11.22
N LYS A 77 7.00 -0.76 -10.35
CA LYS A 77 5.89 -1.18 -9.53
C LYS A 77 6.36 -1.43 -8.12
N ALA A 78 5.77 -0.76 -7.15
CA ALA A 78 6.01 -1.02 -5.75
C ALA A 78 5.07 -2.13 -5.27
N VAL A 79 5.61 -3.32 -5.03
CA VAL A 79 4.89 -4.46 -4.45
C VAL A 79 5.07 -4.46 -2.94
N PHE A 80 4.03 -4.85 -2.21
CA PHE A 80 4.13 -5.00 -0.77
C PHE A 80 4.88 -6.30 -0.46
N THR A 81 5.87 -6.21 0.43
CA THR A 81 6.56 -7.38 0.95
C THR A 81 5.68 -8.07 2.00
N GLU A 82 6.08 -9.25 2.48
CA GLU A 82 5.37 -9.92 3.59
C GLU A 82 5.25 -9.01 4.83
N ALA A 83 6.29 -8.24 5.15
CA ALA A 83 6.26 -7.27 6.23
C ALA A 83 5.26 -6.12 5.96
N GLY A 84 5.19 -5.62 4.72
CA GLY A 84 4.18 -4.64 4.31
C GLY A 84 2.76 -5.17 4.35
N ILE A 85 2.56 -6.43 3.95
CA ILE A 85 1.27 -7.11 4.04
C ILE A 85 0.85 -7.26 5.50
N GLN A 86 1.76 -7.65 6.39
CA GLN A 86 1.47 -7.75 7.82
C GLN A 86 1.07 -6.39 8.40
N ALA A 87 1.80 -5.32 8.06
CA ALA A 87 1.46 -3.96 8.48
C ALA A 87 0.11 -3.49 7.88
N LEU A 88 -0.21 -3.89 6.65
CA LEU A 88 -1.52 -3.63 6.02
C LEU A 88 -2.63 -4.38 6.73
N ARG A 89 -2.38 -5.62 7.19
CA ARG A 89 -3.35 -6.38 7.98
C ARG A 89 -3.65 -5.69 9.31
N GLU A 90 -2.62 -5.21 10.01
CA GLU A 90 -2.79 -4.46 11.25
C GLU A 90 -3.53 -3.13 11.02
N MET A 91 -3.28 -2.46 9.89
CA MET A 91 -4.08 -1.31 9.48
C MET A 91 -5.53 -1.69 9.15
N ALA A 92 -5.76 -2.84 8.52
CA ALA A 92 -7.09 -3.32 8.14
C ALA A 92 -7.96 -3.78 9.33
N GLN A 93 -7.33 -4.11 10.47
CA GLN A 93 -8.04 -4.28 11.74
C GLN A 93 -8.77 -2.98 12.15
N ASP A 94 -8.20 -1.82 11.83
CA ASP A 94 -8.86 -0.54 12.07
C ASP A 94 -9.83 -0.21 10.92
N ARG A 95 -11.14 -0.36 11.19
CA ARG A 95 -12.21 -0.07 10.21
C ARG A 95 -12.24 1.38 9.74
N ARG A 96 -11.76 2.33 10.55
CA ARG A 96 -11.67 3.76 10.15
C ARG A 96 -10.49 3.99 9.23
N ALA A 97 -9.46 3.14 9.32
CA ALA A 97 -8.27 3.22 8.49
C ALA A 97 -8.50 2.66 7.09
N LEU A 98 -9.19 1.52 7.00
CA LEU A 98 -9.55 0.81 5.77
C LEU A 98 -11.04 0.46 5.78
N ASP A 99 -11.85 1.41 5.33
CA ASP A 99 -13.30 1.25 5.26
C ASP A 99 -13.68 0.09 4.32
N PRO A 100 -14.49 -0.88 4.79
CA PRO A 100 -14.83 -2.06 4.01
C PRO A 100 -15.65 -1.77 2.75
N ALA A 101 -16.42 -0.68 2.71
CA ALA A 101 -17.17 -0.31 1.52
C ALA A 101 -16.27 0.31 0.44
N ARG A 102 -15.20 1.01 0.85
CA ARG A 102 -14.23 1.63 -0.07
C ARG A 102 -13.10 0.70 -0.52
N TYR A 103 -12.77 -0.30 0.28
CA TYR A 103 -11.66 -1.22 0.03
C TYR A 103 -12.08 -2.71 0.11
N PRO A 104 -13.20 -3.13 -0.53
CA PRO A 104 -13.72 -4.48 -0.38
C PRO A 104 -12.73 -5.53 -0.89
N ARG A 105 -12.15 -5.31 -2.09
CA ARG A 105 -11.16 -6.22 -2.69
C ARG A 105 -9.89 -6.32 -1.84
N LEU A 106 -9.38 -5.19 -1.34
CA LEU A 106 -8.17 -5.18 -0.53
C LEU A 106 -8.35 -5.92 0.79
N ARG A 107 -9.52 -5.78 1.45
CA ARG A 107 -9.82 -6.53 2.68
C ARG A 107 -9.96 -8.03 2.40
N ALA A 108 -10.60 -8.42 1.30
CA ALA A 108 -10.70 -9.82 0.91
C ALA A 108 -9.32 -10.45 0.66
N GLU A 109 -8.44 -9.76 -0.08
CA GLU A 109 -7.06 -10.21 -0.32
C GLU A 109 -6.22 -10.31 0.96
N LEU A 110 -6.50 -9.44 1.95
CA LEU A 110 -5.83 -9.47 3.25
C LEU A 110 -6.38 -10.56 4.18
N GLY A 111 -7.49 -11.22 3.82
CA GLY A 111 -8.16 -12.25 4.63
C GLY A 111 -9.15 -11.71 5.66
N PHE A 112 -9.60 -10.46 5.52
CA PHE A 112 -10.63 -9.83 6.36
C PHE A 112 -12.03 -9.90 5.75
N ASP A 113 -12.24 -10.76 4.74
CA ASP A 113 -13.59 -11.13 4.31
C ASP A 113 -14.22 -11.96 5.42
N ASP A 114 -14.86 -11.28 6.35
CA ASP A 114 -15.77 -11.88 7.32
C ASP A 114 -17.07 -12.21 6.57
N GLY A 115 -17.08 -13.34 5.88
CA GLY A 115 -18.29 -14.07 5.50
C GLY A 115 -19.42 -13.29 4.85
N ALA A 116 -19.19 -12.60 3.71
CA ALA A 116 -20.28 -12.29 2.78
C ALA A 116 -20.57 -13.50 1.87
N GLY A 117 -20.74 -14.67 2.49
CA GLY A 117 -20.95 -15.97 1.85
C GLY A 117 -21.66 -16.99 2.75
N ALA A 118 -22.36 -16.55 3.80
CA ALA A 118 -23.20 -17.39 4.63
C ALA A 118 -24.65 -16.86 4.65
N ALA A 119 -25.24 -16.74 3.46
CA ALA A 119 -26.68 -16.61 3.27
C ALA A 119 -27.03 -17.02 1.83
N VAL A 120 -27.05 -18.33 1.58
CA VAL A 120 -27.89 -18.92 0.55
C VAL A 120 -28.69 -20.01 1.26
N GLU A 121 -30.00 -19.79 1.36
CA GLU A 121 -30.99 -20.80 1.76
C GLU A 121 -31.06 -21.95 0.75
#